data_AF-A0A9P6NMQ3-F1
#
_entry.id   AF-A0A9P6NMQ3-F1
#
_cell.length_a   1.000
_cell.length_b   1.000
_cell.length_c   1.000
_cell.angle_alpha   90.00
_cell.angle_beta   90.00
_cell.angle_gamma   90.00
#
_symmetry.space_group_name_H-M   'P 1'
#
loop_
_entity.id
_entity.type
_entity.pdbx_description
1 polymer ?
#
loop_
_entity_poly.entity_id
_entity_poly.type
_entity_poly.pdbx_seq_one_letter_code
_entity_poly.pdbx_strand_id
1 'polypeptide(L)'
;MDLRLGTWAVDIHSWDPSPIEWKALLDQIDHESQKAVIAYHHRIDSQRCLIGKLLVRAIVCQLWGINSSSLKFSKTDLGRPYLSSELPNGASFDFNISHDSDLIVCSFMACFDSTLNEDQRVGVDVMKLKLPRGEKSVKSFTEMMSDSLTHSEFQLIKQPSIISSDQKSTDEVILDHLLQLWTLKESLVKGMGVGLSLGLNSINFSSLPILNEPNLIDFKEFKIATIESQSELKVTLNEKLLEGWTFWINILDLPRPSSKLSEFKSDEMVKDRYVLSVSAKLQDVQFINGKRKHDISFKTIQQLIDHISSQT
;
A
#
# COMPACT_ATOMS: atom_id res chain seq x y z
N MET A 1 21.31 -13.96 3.59
CA MET A 1 19.92 -14.11 3.10
C MET A 1 19.57 -12.80 2.43
N ASP A 2 19.45 -12.79 1.10
CA ASP A 2 19.13 -11.59 0.32
C ASP A 2 17.61 -11.43 0.21
N LEU A 3 16.99 -10.99 1.32
CA LEU A 3 15.57 -10.65 1.36
C LEU A 3 15.41 -9.18 0.95
N ARG A 4 14.64 -8.94 -0.11
CA ARG A 4 14.23 -7.62 -0.55
C ARG A 4 12.78 -7.34 -0.14
N LEU A 5 12.58 -6.26 0.61
CA LEU A 5 11.27 -5.70 0.92
C LEU A 5 11.10 -4.38 0.16
N GLY A 6 10.02 -4.26 -0.62
CA GLY A 6 9.76 -3.05 -1.38
C GLY A 6 8.28 -2.81 -1.61
N THR A 7 7.94 -1.57 -1.96
CA THR A 7 6.62 -1.16 -2.45
C THR A 7 6.77 -0.46 -3.77
N TRP A 8 5.99 -0.86 -4.77
CA TRP A 8 5.80 -0.07 -5.98
C TRP A 8 4.49 0.68 -5.91
N ALA A 9 4.47 1.91 -6.40
CA ALA A 9 3.32 2.79 -6.43
C ALA A 9 3.10 3.35 -7.83
N VAL A 10 1.85 3.43 -8.28
CA VAL A 10 1.43 4.05 -9.54
C VAL A 10 0.29 5.00 -9.27
N ASP A 11 0.45 6.24 -9.72
CA ASP A 11 -0.59 7.26 -9.70
C ASP A 11 -1.26 7.33 -11.07
N ILE A 12 -2.58 7.09 -11.11
CA ILE A 12 -3.38 7.07 -12.34
C ILE A 12 -4.21 8.36 -12.52
N HIS A 13 -3.94 9.40 -11.73
CA HIS A 13 -4.74 10.64 -11.70
C HIS A 13 -5.02 11.25 -13.07
N SER A 14 -3.99 11.33 -13.93
CA SER A 14 -4.10 11.89 -15.29
C SER A 14 -4.11 10.81 -16.38
N TRP A 15 -4.30 9.54 -16.02
CA TRP A 15 -4.28 8.45 -16.97
C TRP A 15 -5.67 8.21 -17.58
N ASP A 16 -5.81 8.56 -18.85
CA ASP A 16 -6.98 8.25 -19.66
C ASP A 16 -6.56 7.50 -20.94
N PRO A 17 -6.49 6.16 -20.88
CA PRO A 17 -5.95 5.37 -21.98
C PRO A 17 -6.92 5.38 -23.17
N SER A 18 -6.35 5.48 -24.37
CA SER A 18 -7.10 5.24 -25.61
C SER A 18 -7.63 3.79 -25.65
N PRO A 19 -8.69 3.49 -26.44
CA PRO A 19 -9.17 2.11 -26.57
C PRO A 19 -8.10 1.11 -27.03
N ILE A 20 -7.14 1.56 -27.85
CA ILE A 20 -6.03 0.74 -28.35
C ILE A 20 -5.05 0.44 -27.21
N GLU A 21 -4.64 1.46 -26.46
CA GLU A 21 -3.75 1.32 -25.30
C GLU A 21 -4.38 0.42 -24.24
N TRP A 22 -5.66 0.66 -23.91
CA TRP A 22 -6.40 -0.14 -22.95
C TRP A 22 -6.44 -1.62 -23.33
N LYS A 23 -6.72 -1.90 -24.61
CA LYS A 23 -6.72 -3.28 -25.12
C LYS A 23 -5.33 -3.91 -25.05
N ALA A 24 -4.29 -3.19 -25.47
CA ALA A 24 -2.92 -3.69 -25.42
C ALA A 24 -2.47 -4.06 -23.99
N LEU A 25 -2.91 -3.28 -22.99
CA LEU A 25 -2.66 -3.56 -21.57
C LEU A 25 -3.48 -4.75 -21.04
N LEU A 26 -4.75 -4.88 -21.45
CA LEU A 26 -5.58 -6.04 -21.12
C LEU A 26 -5.00 -7.34 -21.70
N ASP A 27 -4.40 -7.27 -22.88
CA ASP A 27 -3.80 -8.44 -23.54
C ASP A 27 -2.52 -8.93 -22.79
N GLN A 28 -2.00 -8.17 -21.82
CA GLN A 28 -0.88 -8.58 -20.95
C GLN A 28 -1.30 -9.45 -19.75
N ILE A 29 -2.60 -9.65 -19.53
CA ILE A 29 -3.13 -10.45 -18.42
C ILE A 29 -4.00 -11.60 -18.94
N ASP A 30 -4.12 -12.66 -18.14
CA ASP A 30 -4.90 -13.85 -18.48
C ASP A 30 -6.41 -13.55 -18.65
N HIS A 31 -7.11 -14.41 -19.39
CA HIS A 31 -8.53 -14.20 -19.71
C HIS A 31 -9.46 -14.08 -18.48
N GLU A 32 -9.19 -14.79 -17.39
CA GLU A 32 -10.00 -14.67 -16.17
C GLU A 32 -9.80 -13.28 -15.54
N SER A 33 -8.55 -12.83 -15.50
CA SER A 33 -8.20 -11.48 -15.06
C SER A 33 -8.81 -10.39 -15.96
N GLN A 34 -8.83 -10.57 -17.29
CA GLN A 34 -9.50 -9.64 -18.21
C GLN A 34 -10.99 -9.53 -17.91
N LYS A 35 -11.69 -10.66 -17.72
CA LYS A 35 -13.11 -10.68 -17.35
C LYS A 35 -13.36 -9.93 -16.04
N ALA A 36 -12.51 -10.14 -15.03
CA ALA A 36 -12.62 -9.45 -13.75
C ALA A 36 -12.45 -7.92 -13.90
N VAL A 37 -11.49 -7.47 -14.71
CA VAL A 37 -11.28 -6.04 -14.98
C VAL A 37 -12.50 -5.42 -15.68
N ILE A 38 -13.06 -6.10 -16.68
CA ILE A 38 -14.18 -5.60 -17.49
C ILE A 38 -15.51 -5.61 -16.71
N ALA A 39 -15.65 -6.47 -15.70
CA ALA A 39 -16.86 -6.60 -14.90
C ALA A 39 -17.14 -5.39 -13.97
N TYR A 40 -16.16 -4.52 -13.71
CA TYR A 40 -16.38 -3.34 -12.88
C TYR A 40 -17.33 -2.33 -13.55
N HIS A 41 -18.32 -1.86 -12.78
CA HIS A 41 -19.27 -0.86 -13.23
C HIS A 41 -18.62 0.52 -13.47
N HIS A 42 -17.70 0.93 -12.58
CA HIS A 42 -17.01 2.21 -12.69
C HIS A 42 -15.63 2.05 -13.35
N ARG A 43 -15.35 2.90 -14.35
CA ARG A 43 -14.07 2.91 -15.09
C ARG A 43 -12.85 3.03 -14.19
N ILE A 44 -12.94 3.83 -13.13
CA ILE A 44 -11.80 3.99 -12.20
C ILE A 44 -11.44 2.68 -11.48
N ASP A 45 -12.44 1.83 -11.18
CA ASP A 45 -12.20 0.56 -10.49
C ASP A 45 -11.63 -0.48 -11.46
N SER A 46 -12.06 -0.48 -12.72
CA SER A 46 -11.42 -1.31 -13.75
C SER A 46 -9.97 -0.88 -13.99
N GLN A 47 -9.68 0.42 -14.04
CA GLN A 47 -8.32 0.96 -14.13
C GLN A 47 -7.45 0.51 -12.96
N ARG A 48 -7.91 0.68 -11.71
CA ARG A 48 -7.18 0.23 -10.52
C ARG A 48 -6.93 -1.28 -10.53
N CYS A 49 -7.92 -2.07 -10.94
CA CYS A 49 -7.79 -3.52 -11.04
C CYS A 49 -6.72 -3.94 -12.07
N LEU A 50 -6.77 -3.32 -13.26
CA LEU A 50 -5.80 -3.58 -14.32
C LEU A 50 -4.37 -3.22 -13.88
N ILE A 51 -4.18 -2.00 -13.37
CA ILE A 51 -2.87 -1.53 -12.93
C ILE A 51 -2.33 -2.37 -11.79
N GLY A 52 -3.16 -2.74 -10.80
CA GLY A 52 -2.73 -3.63 -9.71
C GLY A 52 -2.18 -4.97 -10.23
N LYS A 53 -2.84 -5.57 -11.23
CA LYS A 53 -2.41 -6.84 -11.85
C LYS A 53 -1.12 -6.68 -12.66
N LEU A 54 -0.97 -5.59 -13.41
CA LEU A 54 0.23 -5.31 -14.21
C LEU A 54 1.43 -5.01 -13.31
N LEU A 55 1.20 -4.30 -12.20
CA LEU A 55 2.24 -3.90 -11.27
C LEU A 55 2.92 -5.13 -10.64
N VAL A 56 2.16 -6.14 -10.21
CA VAL A 56 2.75 -7.39 -9.68
C VAL A 56 3.51 -8.15 -10.76
N ARG A 57 2.95 -8.26 -11.98
CA ARG A 57 3.63 -8.91 -13.12
C ARG A 57 4.97 -8.23 -13.42
N ALA A 58 4.98 -6.90 -13.51
CA ALA A 58 6.17 -6.11 -13.77
C ALA A 58 7.23 -6.29 -12.67
N ILE A 59 6.85 -6.39 -11.39
CA ILE A 59 7.76 -6.69 -10.27
C ILE A 59 8.45 -8.04 -10.51
N VAL A 60 7.68 -9.11 -10.76
CA VAL A 60 8.22 -10.46 -10.94
C VAL A 60 9.12 -10.53 -12.18
N CYS A 61 8.71 -9.92 -13.29
CA CYS A 61 9.51 -9.82 -14.51
C CYS A 61 10.84 -9.08 -14.26
N GLN A 62 10.81 -7.97 -13.52
CA GLN A 62 12.02 -7.21 -13.21
C GLN A 62 12.97 -8.00 -12.28
N LEU A 63 12.44 -8.71 -11.29
CA LEU A 63 13.27 -9.40 -10.29
C LEU A 63 13.96 -10.65 -10.86
N TRP A 64 13.28 -11.41 -11.73
CA TRP A 64 13.77 -12.72 -12.17
C TRP A 64 13.85 -12.92 -13.69
N GLY A 65 13.50 -11.91 -14.50
CA GLY A 65 13.52 -12.04 -15.96
C GLY A 65 12.53 -13.09 -16.50
N ILE A 66 11.48 -13.41 -15.73
CA ILE A 66 10.47 -14.40 -16.13
C ILE A 66 9.55 -13.77 -17.16
N ASN A 67 9.22 -14.52 -18.22
CA ASN A 67 8.27 -14.08 -19.23
C ASN A 67 6.87 -13.86 -18.62
N SER A 68 6.31 -12.67 -18.81
CA SER A 68 5.01 -12.27 -18.24
C SER A 68 3.86 -13.24 -18.58
N SER A 69 3.86 -13.82 -19.78
CA SER A 69 2.80 -14.74 -20.23
C SER A 69 2.81 -16.09 -19.49
N SER A 70 3.94 -16.47 -18.90
CA SER A 70 4.08 -17.67 -18.07
C SER A 70 3.61 -17.47 -16.62
N LEU A 71 3.38 -16.22 -16.20
CA LEU A 71 2.98 -15.89 -14.84
C LEU A 71 1.50 -16.22 -14.62
N LYS A 72 1.27 -17.07 -13.63
CA LYS A 72 -0.03 -17.51 -13.15
C LYS A 72 -0.20 -17.01 -11.72
N PHE A 73 -1.40 -16.54 -11.45
CA PHE A 73 -1.80 -16.07 -10.13
C PHE A 73 -3.02 -16.86 -9.70
N SER A 74 -3.12 -17.08 -8.40
CA SER A 74 -4.29 -17.71 -7.78
C SER A 74 -4.68 -16.91 -6.53
N LYS A 75 -5.69 -17.37 -5.81
CA LYS A 75 -6.15 -16.78 -4.56
C LYS A 75 -6.27 -17.84 -3.48
N THR A 76 -6.01 -17.48 -2.24
CA THR A 76 -6.36 -18.30 -1.08
C THR A 76 -7.88 -18.41 -0.95
N ASP A 77 -8.36 -19.29 -0.08
CA ASP A 77 -9.80 -19.47 0.21
C ASP A 77 -10.47 -18.16 0.66
N LEU A 78 -9.70 -17.30 1.34
CA LEU A 78 -10.14 -15.98 1.82
C LEU A 78 -9.85 -14.85 0.82
N GLY A 79 -9.43 -15.19 -0.40
CA GLY A 79 -9.31 -14.26 -1.52
C GLY A 79 -7.97 -13.53 -1.64
N ARG A 80 -6.97 -13.82 -0.79
CA ARG A 80 -5.65 -13.19 -0.88
C ARG A 80 -4.91 -13.71 -2.12
N PRO A 81 -4.52 -12.84 -3.08
CA PRO A 81 -3.82 -13.28 -4.27
C PRO A 81 -2.40 -13.77 -3.95
N TYR A 82 -1.91 -14.74 -4.71
CA TYR A 82 -0.54 -15.22 -4.65
C TYR A 82 -0.04 -15.65 -6.04
N LEU A 83 1.29 -15.68 -6.22
CA LEU A 83 1.93 -16.15 -7.44
C LEU A 83 1.97 -17.69 -7.40
N SER A 84 1.35 -18.35 -8.38
CA SER A 84 1.31 -19.82 -8.45
C SER A 84 2.26 -20.40 -9.49
N SER A 85 2.92 -19.56 -10.30
CA SER A 85 4.02 -20.00 -11.16
C SER A 85 5.26 -20.36 -10.37
N GLU A 86 6.01 -21.33 -10.88
CA GLU A 86 7.33 -21.67 -10.38
C GLU A 86 8.31 -20.51 -10.57
N LEU A 87 9.09 -20.23 -9.54
CA LEU A 87 10.21 -19.29 -9.57
C LEU A 87 11.53 -20.05 -9.72
N PRO A 88 12.63 -19.39 -10.12
CA PRO A 88 13.96 -19.99 -10.13
C PRO A 88 14.30 -20.67 -8.81
N ASN A 89 15.15 -21.71 -8.84
CA ASN A 89 15.52 -22.47 -7.65
C ASN A 89 16.08 -21.54 -6.55
N GLY A 90 15.52 -21.66 -5.34
CA GLY A 90 15.89 -20.83 -4.20
C GLY A 90 15.17 -19.47 -4.14
N ALA A 91 14.40 -19.11 -5.16
CA ALA A 91 13.61 -17.88 -5.15
C ALA A 91 12.25 -18.07 -4.49
N SER A 92 11.76 -17.01 -3.84
CA SER A 92 10.42 -16.98 -3.27
C SER A 92 9.87 -15.56 -3.27
N PHE A 93 8.55 -15.45 -3.35
CA PHE A 93 7.85 -14.19 -3.54
C PHE A 93 6.54 -14.18 -2.77
N ASP A 94 6.32 -13.13 -2.00
CA ASP A 94 5.03 -12.81 -1.41
C ASP A 94 4.70 -11.35 -1.70
N PHE A 95 3.42 -11.05 -1.92
CA PHE A 95 2.99 -9.70 -2.25
C PHE A 95 1.60 -9.39 -1.73
N ASN A 96 1.30 -8.09 -1.64
CA ASN A 96 -0.03 -7.60 -1.34
C ASN A 96 -0.27 -6.27 -2.07
N ILE A 97 -1.51 -6.02 -2.49
CA ILE A 97 -1.89 -4.83 -3.27
C ILE A 97 -2.91 -4.02 -2.46
N SER A 98 -2.83 -2.70 -2.52
CA SER A 98 -3.91 -1.80 -2.10
C SER A 98 -4.09 -0.67 -3.09
N HIS A 99 -5.23 0.00 -3.03
CA HIS A 99 -5.47 1.21 -3.80
C HIS A 99 -6.50 2.10 -3.09
N ASP A 100 -6.33 3.41 -3.20
CA ASP A 100 -7.38 4.38 -2.89
C ASP A 100 -7.25 5.59 -3.81
N SER A 101 -8.40 6.18 -4.16
CA SER A 101 -8.45 7.33 -5.07
C SER A 101 -7.63 7.05 -6.34
N ASP A 102 -6.55 7.79 -6.60
CA ASP A 102 -5.78 7.62 -7.84
C ASP A 102 -4.51 6.80 -7.64
N LEU A 103 -4.25 6.29 -6.44
CA LEU A 103 -3.00 5.63 -6.09
C LEU A 103 -3.19 4.12 -5.94
N ILE A 104 -2.38 3.36 -6.66
CA ILE A 104 -2.29 1.90 -6.56
C ILE A 104 -0.90 1.56 -6.01
N VAL A 105 -0.83 0.68 -5.02
CA VAL A 105 0.42 0.23 -4.42
C VAL A 105 0.49 -1.30 -4.37
N CYS A 106 1.68 -1.86 -4.51
CA CYS A 106 1.96 -3.25 -4.15
C CYS A 106 3.24 -3.33 -3.34
N SER A 107 3.13 -3.90 -2.15
CA SER A 107 4.28 -4.31 -1.36
C SER A 107 4.63 -5.75 -1.66
N PHE A 108 5.92 -6.06 -1.63
CA PHE A 108 6.43 -7.40 -1.91
C PHE A 108 7.62 -7.75 -1.03
N MET A 109 7.76 -9.04 -0.78
CA MET A 109 8.95 -9.69 -0.23
C MET A 109 9.50 -10.65 -1.30
N ALA A 110 10.78 -10.51 -1.62
CA ALA A 110 11.46 -11.37 -2.57
C ALA A 110 12.76 -11.91 -1.98
N CYS A 111 12.99 -13.21 -2.10
CA CYS A 111 14.27 -13.83 -1.79
C CYS A 111 14.84 -14.49 -3.05
N PHE A 112 16.17 -14.52 -3.17
CA PHE A 112 16.87 -15.08 -4.34
C PHE A 112 17.55 -16.42 -4.05
N ASP A 113 18.09 -16.59 -2.85
CA ASP A 113 18.87 -17.78 -2.45
C ASP A 113 18.29 -18.48 -1.21
N SER A 114 17.00 -18.28 -0.93
CA SER A 114 16.29 -18.88 0.20
C SER A 114 14.79 -18.87 0.02
N THR A 115 14.11 -19.85 0.60
CA THR A 115 12.64 -19.90 0.62
C THR A 115 12.05 -19.11 1.78
N LEU A 116 11.13 -18.19 1.49
CA LEU A 116 10.20 -17.68 2.49
C LEU A 116 9.44 -18.86 3.08
N ASN A 117 9.31 -18.91 4.40
CA ASN A 117 8.41 -19.86 5.03
C ASN A 117 6.95 -19.39 4.89
N GLU A 118 5.98 -20.28 5.14
CA GLU A 118 4.55 -19.94 5.05
C GLU A 118 4.12 -18.83 6.02
N ASP A 119 4.90 -18.58 7.06
CA ASP A 119 4.66 -17.50 8.00
C ASP A 119 5.17 -16.13 7.53
N GLN A 120 6.10 -16.08 6.58
CA GLN A 120 6.61 -14.81 6.06
C GLN A 120 5.64 -14.22 5.05
N ARG A 121 5.07 -13.07 5.40
CA ARG A 121 4.00 -12.42 4.66
C ARG A 121 4.16 -10.92 4.69
N VAL A 122 3.76 -10.27 3.60
CA VAL A 122 3.63 -8.81 3.50
C VAL A 122 2.16 -8.43 3.34
N GLY A 123 1.79 -7.31 3.95
CA GLY A 123 0.51 -6.65 3.78
C GLY A 123 0.71 -5.17 3.51
N VAL A 124 -0.21 -4.56 2.75
CA VAL A 124 -0.17 -3.13 2.47
C VAL A 124 -1.56 -2.55 2.47
N ASP A 125 -1.68 -1.34 2.99
CA ASP A 125 -2.86 -0.51 2.79
C ASP A 125 -2.49 0.95 2.50
N VAL A 126 -3.32 1.62 1.70
CA VAL A 126 -3.13 3.02 1.32
C VAL A 126 -4.47 3.74 1.31
N MET A 127 -4.52 4.94 1.90
CA MET A 127 -5.70 5.77 1.90
C MET A 127 -5.35 7.24 1.68
N LYS A 128 -6.13 7.94 0.88
CA LYS A 128 -6.03 9.40 0.78
C LYS A 128 -6.45 10.03 2.12
N LEU A 129 -5.65 10.95 2.64
CA LEU A 129 -5.92 11.73 3.85
C LEU A 129 -7.00 12.78 3.57
N LYS A 130 -8.24 12.31 3.45
CA LYS A 130 -9.45 13.10 3.29
C LYS A 130 -10.61 12.33 3.91
N LEU A 131 -11.66 13.05 4.25
CA LEU A 131 -12.88 12.43 4.74
C LEU A 131 -13.41 11.44 3.68
N PRO A 132 -13.68 10.16 4.02
CA PRO A 132 -14.19 9.18 3.08
C PRO A 132 -15.49 9.61 2.40
N ARG A 133 -15.71 9.13 1.17
CA ARG A 133 -16.92 9.47 0.41
C ARG A 133 -18.16 8.97 1.16
N GLY A 134 -19.14 9.86 1.34
CA GLY A 134 -20.40 9.56 2.03
C GLY A 134 -20.44 9.99 3.49
N GLU A 135 -19.28 10.24 4.11
CA GLU A 135 -19.20 10.79 5.45
C GLU A 135 -19.47 12.30 5.45
N LYS A 136 -20.20 12.76 6.48
CA LYS A 136 -20.63 14.17 6.58
C LYS A 136 -19.66 15.01 7.41
N SER A 137 -18.95 14.39 8.35
CA SER A 137 -18.05 15.07 9.27
C SER A 137 -17.02 14.10 9.83
N VAL A 138 -15.92 14.62 10.38
CA VAL A 138 -14.95 13.80 11.13
C VAL A 138 -15.61 13.14 12.33
N LYS A 139 -16.56 13.81 12.97
CA LYS A 139 -17.34 13.25 14.08
C LYS A 139 -18.12 11.99 13.67
N SER A 140 -18.90 12.06 12.57
CA SER A 140 -19.66 10.89 12.10
C SER A 140 -18.75 9.73 11.70
N PHE A 141 -17.62 10.05 11.06
CA PHE A 141 -16.62 9.06 10.71
C PHE A 141 -15.98 8.42 11.95
N THR A 142 -15.71 9.21 13.00
CA THR A 142 -15.19 8.71 14.29
C THR A 142 -16.18 7.76 14.96
N GLU A 143 -17.47 8.08 14.93
CA GLU A 143 -18.54 7.25 15.48
C GLU A 143 -18.69 5.94 14.68
N MET A 144 -18.58 5.98 13.35
CA MET A 144 -18.59 4.78 12.52
C MET A 144 -17.37 3.87 12.80
N MET A 145 -16.20 4.47 12.97
CA MET A 145 -14.94 3.77 13.21
C MET A 145 -14.81 3.20 14.63
N SER A 146 -15.64 3.61 15.59
CA SER A 146 -15.45 3.23 17.00
C SER A 146 -15.48 1.73 17.23
N ASP A 147 -16.27 1.00 16.44
CA ASP A 147 -16.39 -0.46 16.53
C ASP A 147 -15.16 -1.20 16.00
N SER A 148 -14.30 -0.50 15.25
CA SER A 148 -13.04 -1.01 14.71
C SER A 148 -11.83 -0.65 15.57
N LEU A 149 -12.02 0.12 16.65
CA LEU A 149 -10.97 0.62 17.53
C LEU A 149 -11.04 -0.06 18.89
N THR A 150 -9.89 -0.22 19.54
CA THR A 150 -9.87 -0.60 20.95
C THR A 150 -10.19 0.61 21.82
N HIS A 151 -10.51 0.37 23.09
CA HIS A 151 -10.72 1.46 24.05
C HIS A 151 -9.47 2.37 24.15
N SER A 152 -8.27 1.79 24.20
CA SER A 152 -7.01 2.55 24.27
C SER A 152 -6.76 3.39 23.02
N GLU A 153 -6.98 2.85 21.82
CA GLU A 153 -6.85 3.59 20.56
C GLU A 153 -7.86 4.74 20.47
N PHE A 154 -9.09 4.49 20.89
CA PHE A 154 -10.12 5.51 20.90
C PHE A 154 -9.79 6.67 21.86
N GLN A 155 -9.16 6.38 23.01
CA GLN A 155 -8.65 7.42 23.90
C GLN A 155 -7.49 8.20 23.27
N LEU A 156 -6.57 7.52 22.57
CA LEU A 156 -5.46 8.17 21.87
C LEU A 156 -5.95 9.17 20.81
N ILE A 157 -6.99 8.81 20.04
CA ILE A 157 -7.57 9.71 19.04
C ILE A 157 -8.26 10.92 19.68
N LYS A 158 -8.95 10.73 20.82
CA LYS A 158 -9.70 11.79 21.51
C LYS A 158 -8.86 12.75 22.33
N GLN A 159 -7.65 12.33 22.71
CA GLN A 159 -6.70 13.15 23.45
C GLN A 159 -5.44 13.33 22.60
N PRO A 160 -5.49 14.09 21.49
CA PRO A 160 -4.31 14.36 20.70
C PRO A 160 -3.35 15.23 21.55
N SER A 161 -2.48 14.58 22.30
CA SER A 161 -1.43 15.24 23.08
C SER A 161 -0.44 15.87 22.10
N ILE A 162 -0.65 17.16 21.82
CA ILE A 162 0.38 18.17 21.51
C ILE A 162 1.49 17.67 20.58
N ILE A 163 1.19 17.31 19.32
CA ILE A 163 2.16 17.39 18.22
C ILE A 163 1.40 17.70 16.93
N SER A 164 0.95 18.94 16.77
CA SER A 164 0.69 19.48 15.45
C SER A 164 1.32 20.85 15.40
N SER A 165 2.26 21.02 14.46
CA SER A 165 2.62 22.32 13.89
C SER A 165 1.40 23.24 13.85
N ASP A 166 1.58 24.54 14.13
CA ASP A 166 0.56 25.60 14.36
C ASP A 166 -0.56 25.79 13.30
N GLN A 167 -0.78 24.86 12.36
CA GLN A 167 -1.62 25.00 11.17
C GLN A 167 -2.77 23.98 11.02
N LYS A 168 -2.80 22.84 11.74
CA LYS A 168 -3.91 21.86 11.60
C LYS A 168 -5.02 22.07 12.61
N SER A 169 -6.26 21.95 12.16
CA SER A 169 -7.44 21.89 13.02
C SER A 169 -7.53 20.55 13.77
N THR A 170 -8.27 20.53 14.89
CA THR A 170 -8.51 19.31 15.67
C THR A 170 -9.13 18.19 14.83
N ASP A 171 -10.08 18.52 13.96
CA ASP A 171 -10.74 17.55 13.08
C ASP A 171 -9.77 16.93 12.08
N GLU A 172 -8.83 17.71 11.53
CA GLU A 172 -7.79 17.19 10.63
C GLU A 172 -6.84 16.24 11.36
N VAL A 173 -6.45 16.57 12.59
CA VAL A 173 -5.60 15.69 13.42
C VAL A 173 -6.31 14.38 13.76
N ILE A 174 -7.59 14.45 14.15
CA ILE A 174 -8.41 13.26 14.44
C ILE A 174 -8.55 12.39 13.18
N LEU A 175 -8.87 13.00 12.04
CA LEU A 175 -9.03 12.29 10.77
C LEU A 175 -7.73 11.58 10.37
N ASP A 176 -6.59 12.26 10.48
CA ASP A 176 -5.29 11.66 10.19
C ASP A 176 -5.03 10.43 11.09
N HIS A 177 -5.27 10.54 12.39
CA HIS A 177 -5.10 9.40 13.32
C HIS A 177 -6.04 8.23 13.01
N LEU A 178 -7.30 8.51 12.66
CA LEU A 178 -8.27 7.48 12.26
C LEU A 178 -7.79 6.72 11.02
N LEU A 179 -7.37 7.44 9.99
CA LEU A 179 -6.88 6.84 8.74
C LEU A 179 -5.55 6.11 8.93
N GLN A 180 -4.66 6.61 9.80
CA GLN A 180 -3.42 5.91 10.14
C GLN A 180 -3.70 4.57 10.84
N LEU A 181 -4.55 4.57 11.87
CA LEU A 181 -4.90 3.33 12.58
C LEU A 181 -5.63 2.35 11.67
N TRP A 182 -6.54 2.84 10.82
CA TRP A 182 -7.21 2.01 9.82
C TRP A 182 -6.21 1.34 8.89
N THR A 183 -5.35 2.12 8.22
CA THR A 183 -4.39 1.56 7.27
C THR A 183 -3.38 0.62 7.94
N LEU A 184 -2.97 0.88 9.18
CA LEU A 184 -2.14 -0.04 9.96
C LEU A 184 -2.85 -1.38 10.18
N LYS A 185 -4.10 -1.36 10.67
CA LYS A 185 -4.89 -2.56 10.91
C LYS A 185 -5.17 -3.33 9.62
N GLU A 186 -5.60 -2.64 8.56
CA GLU A 186 -5.84 -3.25 7.25
C GLU A 186 -4.56 -3.86 6.66
N SER A 187 -3.42 -3.16 6.75
CA SER A 187 -2.16 -3.72 6.29
C SER A 187 -1.82 -5.02 7.05
N LEU A 188 -2.09 -5.10 8.35
CA LEU A 188 -1.88 -6.31 9.15
C LEU A 188 -2.84 -7.44 8.74
N VAL A 189 -4.14 -7.15 8.66
CA VAL A 189 -5.17 -8.12 8.27
C VAL A 189 -4.88 -8.72 6.89
N LYS A 190 -4.50 -7.87 5.93
CA LYS A 190 -4.14 -8.29 4.57
C LYS A 190 -2.83 -9.07 4.53
N GLY A 191 -1.88 -8.75 5.41
CA GLY A 191 -0.66 -9.52 5.60
C GLY A 191 -0.95 -10.92 6.16
N MET A 192 -1.76 -11.02 7.20
CA MET A 192 -2.19 -12.30 7.79
C MET A 192 -3.06 -13.13 6.83
N GLY A 193 -3.78 -12.49 5.90
CA GLY A 193 -4.64 -13.16 4.93
C GLY A 193 -5.91 -13.74 5.53
N VAL A 194 -6.35 -13.24 6.68
CA VAL A 194 -7.52 -13.74 7.45
C VAL A 194 -8.85 -13.12 7.05
N GLY A 195 -8.85 -12.17 6.10
CA GLY A 195 -10.04 -11.52 5.59
C GLY A 195 -10.79 -10.68 6.62
N LEU A 196 -12.01 -10.28 6.27
CA LEU A 196 -12.85 -9.35 7.06
C LEU A 196 -13.47 -9.98 8.32
N SER A 197 -13.35 -11.30 8.51
CA SER A 197 -13.90 -11.98 9.68
C SER A 197 -13.16 -11.66 10.97
N LEU A 198 -11.95 -11.11 10.89
CA LEU A 198 -11.23 -10.64 12.06
C LEU A 198 -11.76 -9.27 12.49
N GLY A 199 -12.40 -9.21 13.66
CA GLY A 199 -12.87 -7.95 14.22
C GLY A 199 -11.70 -7.00 14.49
N LEU A 200 -11.67 -5.82 13.85
CA LEU A 200 -10.56 -4.88 13.97
C LEU A 200 -10.32 -4.38 15.40
N ASN A 201 -11.36 -4.37 16.24
CA ASN A 201 -11.27 -4.06 17.67
C ASN A 201 -10.49 -5.11 18.50
N SER A 202 -10.17 -6.28 17.94
CA SER A 202 -9.29 -7.26 18.57
C SER A 202 -7.80 -6.93 18.39
N ILE A 203 -7.47 -6.08 17.40
CA ILE A 203 -6.11 -5.62 17.11
C ILE A 203 -5.87 -4.32 17.88
N ASN A 204 -4.79 -4.23 18.63
CA ASN A 204 -4.38 -3.00 19.31
C ASN A 204 -2.93 -2.63 19.00
N PHE A 205 -2.71 -1.39 18.53
CA PHE A 205 -1.39 -0.78 18.46
C PHE A 205 -1.04 -0.03 19.75
N SER A 206 0.22 -0.12 20.19
CA SER A 206 0.71 0.44 21.46
C SER A 206 0.67 1.96 21.55
N SER A 207 0.70 2.65 20.41
CA SER A 207 0.66 4.10 20.31
C SER A 207 0.18 4.52 18.92
N LEU A 208 -0.11 5.80 18.74
CA LEU A 208 -0.23 6.39 17.42
C LEU A 208 1.15 6.42 16.74
N PRO A 209 1.23 6.21 15.43
CA PRO A 209 2.48 6.31 14.72
C PRO A 209 2.98 7.76 14.71
N ILE A 210 4.26 7.94 15.02
CA ILE A 210 4.93 9.23 14.81
C ILE A 210 5.19 9.33 13.31
N LEU A 211 4.46 10.21 12.63
CA LEU A 211 4.78 10.56 11.26
C LEU A 211 6.05 11.42 11.30
N ASN A 212 7.16 10.87 10.79
CA ASN A 212 8.29 11.71 10.45
C ASN A 212 7.85 12.73 9.39
N GLU A 213 8.50 13.91 9.36
CA GLU A 213 8.36 14.91 8.27
C GLU A 213 8.17 14.17 6.94
N PRO A 214 7.16 14.54 6.12
CA PRO A 214 6.86 13.82 4.90
C PRO A 214 8.17 13.65 4.14
N ASN A 215 8.49 12.41 3.78
CA ASN A 215 9.50 12.19 2.77
C ASN A 215 8.98 12.96 1.56
N LEU A 216 9.51 14.18 1.35
CA LEU A 216 9.27 14.99 0.18
C LEU A 216 9.93 14.23 -0.95
N ILE A 217 9.22 13.22 -1.45
CA ILE A 217 9.56 12.54 -2.67
C ILE A 217 9.34 13.61 -3.72
N ASP A 218 10.41 14.28 -4.15
CA ASP A 218 10.32 15.28 -5.21
C ASP A 218 9.89 14.57 -6.50
N PHE A 219 8.63 14.79 -6.88
CA PHE A 219 7.95 14.14 -8.00
C PHE A 219 8.49 14.57 -9.35
N LYS A 220 9.39 15.55 -9.42
CA LYS A 220 10.04 15.89 -10.68
C LYS A 220 10.92 14.76 -11.24
N GLU A 221 11.31 13.78 -10.42
CA GLU A 221 12.23 12.71 -10.85
C GLU A 221 11.81 11.27 -10.51
N PHE A 222 10.55 11.01 -10.09
CA PHE A 222 10.05 9.64 -9.81
C PHE A 222 11.07 8.76 -9.05
N LYS A 223 11.61 9.29 -7.96
CA LYS A 223 12.72 8.67 -7.21
C LYS A 223 12.29 7.44 -6.42
N ILE A 224 13.23 6.50 -6.26
CA ILE A 224 13.16 5.46 -5.23
C ILE A 224 13.44 6.15 -3.89
N ALA A 225 12.49 6.07 -2.96
CA ALA A 225 12.69 6.47 -1.57
C ALA A 225 13.04 5.23 -0.76
N THR A 226 14.27 5.15 -0.26
CA THR A 226 14.66 4.10 0.69
C THR A 226 14.31 4.56 2.10
N ILE A 227 13.44 3.81 2.77
CA ILE A 227 13.06 4.06 4.15
C ILE A 227 13.81 3.09 5.05
N GLU A 228 14.64 3.66 5.93
CA GLU A 228 15.39 2.88 6.92
C GLU A 228 14.73 2.89 8.31
N SER A 229 13.72 3.75 8.52
CA SER A 229 12.98 3.86 9.78
C SER A 229 11.73 2.97 9.76
N GLN A 230 11.85 1.76 10.30
CA GLN A 230 10.69 0.97 10.73
C GLN A 230 10.05 1.58 11.98
N SER A 231 8.76 1.37 12.20
CA SER A 231 8.11 1.83 13.42
C SER A 231 8.48 0.95 14.61
N GLU A 232 8.49 1.53 15.81
CA GLU A 232 8.66 0.81 17.09
C GLU A 232 7.32 0.31 17.65
N LEU A 233 6.26 0.31 16.82
CA LEU A 233 4.91 -0.04 17.24
C LEU A 233 4.86 -1.52 17.65
N LYS A 234 4.34 -1.76 18.85
CA LYS A 234 3.94 -3.10 19.28
C LYS A 234 2.48 -3.30 18.93
N VAL A 235 2.14 -4.48 18.46
CA VAL A 235 0.77 -4.87 18.14
C VAL A 235 0.35 -6.07 18.96
N THR A 236 -0.89 -6.05 19.45
CA THR A 236 -1.51 -7.19 20.10
C THR A 236 -2.77 -7.61 19.37
N LEU A 237 -3.10 -8.90 19.42
CA LEU A 237 -4.36 -9.47 18.96
C LEU A 237 -4.99 -10.24 20.11
N ASN A 238 -6.22 -9.87 20.50
CA ASN A 238 -6.86 -10.41 21.70
C ASN A 238 -5.92 -10.35 22.92
N GLU A 239 -5.29 -9.19 23.12
CA GLU A 239 -4.37 -8.88 24.22
C GLU A 239 -3.04 -9.66 24.22
N LYS A 240 -2.78 -10.50 23.21
CA LYS A 240 -1.52 -11.23 23.04
C LYS A 240 -0.61 -10.51 22.06
N LEU A 241 0.67 -10.35 22.41
CA LEU A 241 1.68 -9.77 21.53
C LEU A 241 1.77 -10.55 20.22
N LEU A 242 1.70 -9.83 19.10
CA LEU A 242 1.93 -10.38 17.76
C LEU A 242 3.41 -10.24 17.41
N GLU A 243 4.18 -11.28 17.71
CA GLU A 243 5.63 -11.31 17.47
C GLU A 243 5.96 -11.44 15.97
N GLY A 244 7.14 -10.94 15.59
CA GLY A 244 7.67 -11.01 14.23
C GLY A 244 7.06 -10.01 13.23
N TRP A 245 6.03 -9.26 13.60
CA TRP A 245 5.46 -8.21 12.75
C TRP A 245 6.21 -6.89 12.86
N THR A 246 6.61 -6.35 11.72
CA THR A 246 7.24 -5.04 11.58
C THR A 246 6.36 -4.16 10.70
N PHE A 247 6.31 -2.85 10.99
CA PHE A 247 5.46 -1.90 10.28
C PHE A 247 6.25 -0.70 9.76
N TRP A 248 5.86 -0.22 8.59
CA TRP A 248 6.29 1.05 8.02
C TRP A 248 5.05 1.88 7.71
N ILE A 249 5.05 3.13 8.15
CA ILE A 249 3.96 4.06 7.88
C ILE A 249 4.54 5.37 7.34
N ASN A 250 3.98 5.83 6.24
CA ASN A 250 4.50 6.97 5.51
C ASN A 250 3.37 7.85 5.00
N ILE A 251 3.63 9.16 4.96
CA ILE A 251 2.79 10.08 4.20
C ILE A 251 3.40 10.32 2.83
N LEU A 252 2.61 10.11 1.78
CA LEU A 252 2.95 10.35 0.39
C LEU A 252 2.21 11.59 -0.09
N ASP A 253 2.95 12.64 -0.46
CA ASP A 253 2.38 13.93 -0.86
C ASP A 253 2.37 14.10 -2.39
N LEU A 254 1.39 13.55 -3.10
CA LEU A 254 1.36 13.55 -4.57
C LEU A 254 0.90 14.91 -5.13
N PRO A 255 1.69 15.60 -5.98
CA PRO A 255 1.31 16.88 -6.57
C PRO A 255 0.11 16.72 -7.50
N ARG A 256 -0.72 17.75 -7.53
CA ARG A 256 -1.86 17.87 -8.41
C ARG A 256 -1.77 19.17 -9.19
N PRO A 257 -2.15 19.19 -10.49
CA PRO A 257 -2.29 20.44 -11.21
C PRO A 257 -3.29 21.34 -10.49
N SER A 258 -2.93 22.60 -10.24
CA SER A 258 -3.88 23.58 -9.70
C SER A 258 -5.04 23.73 -10.67
N SER A 259 -6.26 23.43 -10.22
CA SER A 259 -7.49 23.65 -11.00
C SER A 259 -7.86 25.14 -11.12
N LYS A 260 -7.14 26.05 -10.43
CA LYS A 260 -7.34 27.50 -10.49
C LYS A 260 -6.26 28.17 -11.34
N LEU A 261 -6.35 28.00 -12.66
CA LEU A 261 -5.75 28.93 -13.60
C LEU A 261 -6.54 30.25 -13.57
N SER A 262 -6.20 31.18 -12.65
CA SER A 262 -6.25 32.62 -12.95
C SER A 262 -5.78 33.60 -11.85
N GLU A 263 -5.70 33.28 -10.55
CA GLU A 263 -5.60 34.39 -9.56
C GLU A 263 -4.70 34.22 -8.31
N PHE A 264 -3.87 33.18 -8.20
CA PHE A 264 -2.93 33.08 -7.06
C PHE A 264 -1.49 32.80 -7.48
N LYS A 265 -0.56 33.39 -6.70
CA LYS A 265 0.89 33.35 -6.88
C LYS A 265 1.39 31.91 -7.12
N SER A 266 2.35 31.79 -8.01
CA SER A 266 2.88 30.59 -8.66
C SER A 266 3.50 29.49 -7.78
N ASP A 267 3.38 29.54 -6.45
CA ASP A 267 4.22 28.72 -5.55
C ASP A 267 3.46 27.71 -4.66
N GLU A 268 2.12 27.73 -4.58
CA GLU A 268 1.35 26.72 -3.85
C GLU A 268 0.86 25.59 -4.77
N MET A 269 1.67 24.55 -4.89
CA MET A 269 1.26 23.30 -5.54
C MET A 269 0.30 22.54 -4.62
N VAL A 270 -0.94 22.34 -5.05
CA VAL A 270 -1.91 21.48 -4.33
C VAL A 270 -1.36 20.04 -4.32
N LYS A 271 -1.42 19.36 -3.18
CA LYS A 271 -0.98 17.97 -3.04
C LYS A 271 -2.10 17.11 -2.50
N ASP A 272 -2.29 15.96 -3.13
CA ASP A 272 -3.05 14.86 -2.56
C ASP A 272 -2.15 14.09 -1.60
N ARG A 273 -2.53 14.06 -0.32
CA ARG A 273 -1.78 13.34 0.70
C ARG A 273 -2.38 11.95 0.88
N TYR A 274 -1.53 10.93 0.97
CA TYR A 274 -1.93 9.55 1.25
C TYR A 274 -1.16 9.03 2.45
N VAL A 275 -1.81 8.27 3.31
CA VAL A 275 -1.13 7.41 4.28
C VAL A 275 -0.92 6.03 3.65
N LEU A 276 0.31 5.55 3.68
CA LEU A 276 0.72 4.22 3.26
C LEU A 276 1.22 3.44 4.47
N SER A 277 0.58 2.31 4.76
CA SER A 277 1.00 1.38 5.81
C SER A 277 1.43 0.05 5.19
N VAL A 278 2.61 -0.43 5.54
CA VAL A 278 3.15 -1.74 5.15
C VAL A 278 3.41 -2.55 6.40
N SER A 279 2.91 -3.77 6.43
CA SER A 279 3.20 -4.76 7.46
C SER A 279 4.03 -5.89 6.85
N ALA A 280 5.00 -6.41 7.59
CA ALA A 280 5.72 -7.62 7.18
C ALA A 280 5.98 -8.51 8.39
N LYS A 281 5.64 -9.79 8.28
CA LYS A 281 6.02 -10.82 9.24
C LYS A 281 7.37 -11.40 8.83
N LEU A 282 8.36 -11.19 9.67
CA LEU A 282 9.76 -11.45 9.38
C LEU A 282 10.40 -12.29 10.48
N GLN A 283 11.44 -13.06 10.16
CA GLN A 283 12.17 -13.85 11.15
C GLN A 283 13.30 -13.03 11.79
N ASP A 284 13.64 -13.31 13.04
CA ASP A 284 14.72 -12.66 13.80
C ASP A 284 16.10 -12.77 13.14
N VAL A 285 16.32 -13.79 12.30
CA VAL A 285 17.62 -13.99 11.64
C VAL A 285 17.84 -13.07 10.43
N GLN A 286 16.81 -12.34 9.99
CA GLN A 286 16.86 -11.45 8.83
C GLN A 286 17.19 -9.99 9.18
N PHE A 287 17.58 -9.70 10.42
CA PHE A 287 18.07 -8.39 10.83
C PHE A 287 19.56 -8.22 10.47
N ILE A 288 19.87 -7.66 9.30
CA ILE A 288 21.25 -7.25 8.94
C ILE A 288 21.48 -5.85 9.54
N ASN A 289 22.48 -5.70 10.42
CA ASN A 289 22.82 -4.43 11.10
C ASN A 289 21.68 -3.73 11.88
N GLY A 290 20.63 -4.47 12.26
CA GLY A 290 19.54 -3.97 13.12
C GLY A 290 18.52 -3.04 12.45
N LYS A 291 18.63 -2.74 11.15
CA LYS A 291 17.65 -1.93 10.41
C LYS A 291 17.30 -2.57 9.07
N ARG A 292 16.00 -2.73 8.80
CA ARG A 292 15.50 -3.23 7.51
C ARG A 292 15.15 -2.08 6.60
N LYS A 293 15.64 -2.15 5.36
CA LYS A 293 15.32 -1.19 4.31
C LYS A 293 14.00 -1.58 3.67
N HIS A 294 13.11 -0.60 3.56
CA HIS A 294 11.89 -0.70 2.78
C HIS A 294 11.97 0.36 1.67
N ASP A 295 12.11 -0.10 0.43
CA ASP A 295 12.17 0.82 -0.72
C ASP A 295 10.77 1.09 -1.25
N ILE A 296 10.40 2.36 -1.41
CA ILE A 296 9.20 2.78 -2.15
C ILE A 296 9.65 3.31 -3.51
N SER A 297 9.19 2.68 -4.59
CA SER A 297 9.45 3.10 -5.97
C SER A 297 8.15 3.52 -6.64
N PHE A 298 8.06 4.77 -7.06
CA PHE A 298 7.01 5.16 -7.99
C PHE A 298 7.34 4.65 -9.39
N LYS A 299 6.30 4.24 -10.12
CA LYS A 299 6.40 3.73 -11.48
C LYS A 299 5.40 4.46 -12.38
N THR A 300 5.80 4.74 -13.61
CA THR A 300 4.86 5.09 -14.67
C THR A 300 4.24 3.83 -15.24
N ILE A 301 3.10 3.97 -15.90
CA ILE A 301 2.45 2.84 -16.59
C ILE A 301 3.36 2.31 -17.71
N GLN A 302 4.06 3.20 -18.42
CA GLN A 302 5.02 2.80 -19.45
C GLN A 302 6.15 1.94 -18.86
N GLN A 303 6.70 2.28 -17.68
CA GLN A 303 7.72 1.44 -17.04
C GLN A 303 7.20 0.05 -16.69
N LEU A 304 5.92 -0.09 -16.31
CA LEU A 304 5.34 -1.42 -16.10
C LEU A 304 5.32 -2.23 -17.40
N ILE A 305 4.91 -1.59 -18.51
CA ILE A 305 4.88 -2.21 -19.83
C ILE A 305 6.30 -2.61 -20.26
N ASP A 306 7.29 -1.75 -20.06
CA ASP A 306 8.67 -2.01 -20.44
C ASP A 306 9.22 -3.23 -19.68
N HIS A 307 8.96 -3.32 -18.37
CA HIS A 307 9.36 -4.49 -17.58
C HIS A 307 8.66 -5.78 -18.04
N ILE A 308 7.38 -5.71 -18.39
CA ILE A 308 6.59 -6.84 -18.90
C ILE A 308 7.06 -7.30 -20.28
N SER A 309 7.34 -6.34 -21.18
CA SER A 309 7.65 -6.59 -22.60
C SER A 309 9.12 -6.86 -22.86
N SER A 310 10.02 -6.44 -21.96
CA SER A 310 11.45 -6.73 -22.07
C SER A 310 11.78 -8.23 -22.04
N GLN A 311 10.82 -9.08 -21.65
CA GLN A 311 10.97 -10.51 -21.46
C GLN A 311 10.05 -11.35 -22.36
N THR A 312 9.32 -10.73 -23.30
CA THR A 312 8.51 -11.39 -24.34
C THR A 312 9.28 -11.56 -25.62
#